data_AF-A0A5J5BJ21-F1
#
_entry.id   AF-A0A5J5BJ21-F1
#
_cell.length_a   1.000
_cell.length_b   1.000
_cell.length_c   1.000
_cell.angle_alpha   90.00
_cell.angle_beta   90.00
_cell.angle_gamma   90.00
#
_symmetry.space_group_name_H-M   'P 1'
#
loop_
_entity.id
_entity.type
_entity.pdbx_description
1 polymer ?
#
loop_
_entity_poly.entity_id
_entity_poly.type
_entity_poly.pdbx_seq_one_letter_code
_entity_poly.pdbx_strand_id
1 'polypeptide(L)'
;MSSFVQFANTTKLMQPHFEQAIESLPSVSCIISDGFLGWTQQSAAKLGIPRLVSYGMNNFALAICEIVILERPQSGVSSDDEPFPVPSFPRLKITRNDFEPPFHQEADLKDPHTQFIFEQRLAVSKSHGLHLNARMVVEELGIGLRIMSRNGSVRGAVESPEVEKMARELMEGERGEQVRKKVKEVGENACGAMREGGSSRRTIDMLIHEVSGFSKST
;
A
#
# COMPACT_ATOMS: atom_id res chain seq x y z
N MET A 1 1.20 -16.71 0.21
CA MET A 1 0.98 -15.71 1.29
C MET A 1 0.05 -16.24 2.40
N SER A 2 0.06 -17.54 2.72
CA SER A 2 -0.90 -18.14 3.68
C SER A 2 -0.76 -17.63 5.13
N SER A 3 0.38 -17.03 5.49
CA SER A 3 0.64 -16.52 6.84
C SER A 3 0.48 -15.01 6.99
N PHE A 4 0.15 -14.26 5.92
CA PHE A 4 0.10 -12.79 5.99
C PHE A 4 -0.94 -12.29 7.00
N VAL A 5 -2.18 -12.79 6.92
CA VAL A 5 -3.26 -12.40 7.86
C VAL A 5 -2.88 -12.74 9.30
N GLN A 6 -2.27 -13.90 9.51
CA GLN A 6 -1.81 -14.30 10.84
C GLN A 6 -0.72 -13.35 11.35
N PHE A 7 0.29 -13.05 10.52
CA PHE A 7 1.35 -12.12 10.86
C PHE A 7 0.80 -10.73 11.19
N ALA A 8 -0.04 -10.17 10.32
CA ALA A 8 -0.65 -8.85 10.52
C ALA A 8 -1.51 -8.81 11.79
N ASN A 9 -2.29 -9.86 12.08
CA ASN A 9 -3.06 -9.95 13.32
C ASN A 9 -2.16 -10.05 14.56
N THR A 10 -1.04 -10.76 14.50
CA THR A 10 -0.08 -10.83 15.62
C THR A 10 0.51 -9.47 15.95
N THR A 11 0.68 -8.57 14.95
CA THR A 11 1.18 -7.20 15.23
C THR A 11 0.28 -6.41 16.17
N LYS A 12 -1.01 -6.77 16.32
CA LYS A 12 -1.93 -6.15 17.29
C LYS A 12 -1.41 -6.27 18.73
N LEU A 13 -0.63 -7.30 19.04
CA LEU A 13 -0.01 -7.48 20.36
C LEU A 13 1.03 -6.38 20.68
N MET A 14 1.53 -5.66 19.68
CA MET A 14 2.44 -4.54 19.86
C MET A 14 1.72 -3.27 20.36
N GLN A 15 0.39 -3.22 20.30
CA GLN A 15 -0.40 -2.03 20.58
C GLN A 15 -0.11 -1.37 21.94
N PRO A 16 -0.03 -2.09 23.07
CA PRO A 16 0.24 -1.45 24.37
C PRO A 16 1.63 -0.80 24.42
N HIS A 17 2.63 -1.46 23.83
CA HIS A 17 4.01 -0.96 23.79
C HIS A 17 4.14 0.24 22.85
N PHE A 18 3.39 0.22 21.74
CA PHE A 18 3.29 1.35 20.82
C PHE A 18 2.69 2.58 21.50
N GLU A 19 1.61 2.41 22.26
CA GLU A 19 0.98 3.50 23.02
C GLU A 19 1.94 4.07 24.08
N GLN A 20 2.61 3.20 24.85
CA GLN A 20 3.61 3.62 25.83
C GLN A 20 4.78 4.39 25.17
N ALA A 21 5.24 3.92 24.02
CA ALA A 21 6.30 4.60 23.28
C ALA A 21 5.85 6.01 22.84
N ILE A 22 4.63 6.16 22.34
CA ILE A 22 4.07 7.48 21.97
C ILE A 22 3.99 8.41 23.18
N GLU A 23 3.49 7.92 24.31
CA GLU A 23 3.36 8.71 25.54
C GLU A 23 4.71 9.16 26.10
N SER A 24 5.79 8.41 25.84
CA SER A 24 7.15 8.79 26.22
C SER A 24 7.77 9.90 25.37
N LEU A 25 7.19 10.18 24.19
CA LEU A 25 7.71 11.20 23.28
C LEU A 25 7.22 12.60 23.69
N PRO A 26 8.05 13.66 23.53
CA PRO A 26 7.68 15.01 23.99
C PRO A 26 6.38 15.57 23.38
N SER A 27 6.15 15.31 22.09
CA SER A 27 4.89 15.62 21.41
C SER A 27 4.81 14.84 20.10
N VAL A 28 3.62 14.31 19.78
CA VAL A 28 3.36 13.62 18.51
C VAL A 28 2.19 14.31 17.84
N SER A 29 2.45 14.94 16.69
CA SER A 29 1.45 15.68 15.93
C SER A 29 0.67 14.81 14.95
N CYS A 30 1.20 13.64 14.58
CA CYS A 30 0.58 12.71 13.64
C CYS A 30 1.22 11.32 13.76
N ILE A 31 0.42 10.28 13.52
CA ILE A 31 0.88 8.90 13.31
C ILE A 31 0.80 8.60 11.82
N ILE A 32 1.92 8.19 11.21
CA ILE A 32 1.93 7.65 9.84
C ILE A 32 2.20 6.16 9.96
N SER A 33 1.27 5.33 9.49
CA SER A 33 1.38 3.88 9.63
C SER A 33 0.74 3.15 8.47
N ASP A 34 1.16 1.89 8.28
CA ASP A 34 0.69 1.07 7.19
C ASP A 34 -0.83 0.81 7.26
N GLY A 35 -1.47 0.66 6.11
CA GLY A 35 -2.91 0.37 6.02
C GLY A 35 -3.32 -1.01 6.54
N PHE A 36 -2.39 -1.97 6.60
CA PHE A 36 -2.59 -3.30 7.18
C PHE A 36 -2.43 -3.33 8.71
N LEU A 37 -2.02 -2.22 9.32
CA LEU A 37 -1.86 -2.06 10.77
C LEU A 37 -3.02 -1.26 11.38
N GLY A 38 -4.26 -1.68 11.12
CA GLY A 38 -5.47 -0.95 11.51
C GLY A 38 -5.61 -0.71 13.02
N TRP A 39 -4.98 -1.52 13.87
CA TRP A 39 -4.93 -1.29 15.32
C TRP A 39 -4.26 0.05 15.69
N THR A 40 -3.34 0.55 14.87
CA THR A 40 -2.74 1.89 15.08
C THR A 40 -3.75 3.02 14.95
N GLN A 41 -4.86 2.82 14.21
CA GLN A 41 -5.95 3.78 14.17
C GLN A 41 -6.70 3.84 15.50
N GLN A 42 -6.86 2.71 16.18
CA GLN A 42 -7.51 2.67 17.49
C GLN A 42 -6.66 3.43 18.53
N SER A 43 -5.34 3.23 18.52
CA SER A 43 -4.41 3.97 19.39
C SER A 43 -4.40 5.47 19.05
N ALA A 44 -4.39 5.83 17.76
CA ALA A 44 -4.46 7.22 17.32
C ALA A 44 -5.74 7.91 17.84
N ALA A 45 -6.89 7.25 17.71
CA ALA A 45 -8.16 7.76 18.21
C ALA A 45 -8.18 7.89 19.74
N LYS A 46 -7.67 6.88 20.45
CA LYS A 46 -7.55 6.89 21.92
C LYS A 46 -6.71 8.07 22.43
N LEU A 47 -5.61 8.38 21.74
CA LEU A 47 -4.67 9.43 22.12
C LEU A 47 -5.03 10.81 21.54
N GLY A 48 -6.08 10.91 20.72
CA GLY A 48 -6.45 12.16 20.06
C GLY A 48 -5.44 12.65 19.01
N ILE A 49 -4.66 11.74 18.42
CA ILE A 49 -3.62 12.03 17.42
C ILE A 49 -4.14 11.70 16.02
N PRO A 50 -3.96 12.56 15.01
CA PRO A 50 -4.37 12.23 13.65
C PRO A 50 -3.52 11.08 13.08
N ARG A 51 -4.17 10.11 12.44
CA ARG A 51 -3.49 9.05 11.67
C ARG A 51 -3.57 9.33 10.17
N LEU A 52 -2.43 9.28 9.49
CA LEU A 52 -2.35 9.17 8.04
C LEU A 52 -1.94 7.75 7.65
N VAL A 53 -2.62 7.18 6.66
CA VAL A 53 -2.31 5.84 6.16
C VAL A 53 -1.24 5.93 5.09
N SER A 54 -0.21 5.09 5.17
CA SER A 54 0.75 4.91 4.08
C SER A 54 0.57 3.52 3.49
N TYR A 55 0.58 3.42 2.16
CA TYR A 55 0.66 2.14 1.46
C TYR A 55 1.95 2.08 0.64
N GLY A 56 2.54 0.87 0.55
CA GLY A 56 3.68 0.61 -0.33
C GLY A 56 3.31 0.52 -1.82
N MET A 57 2.02 0.32 -2.15
CA MET A 57 1.54 0.23 -3.53
C MET A 57 1.42 1.60 -4.21
N ASN A 58 1.46 1.62 -5.53
CA ASN A 58 1.21 2.85 -6.29
C ASN A 58 -0.27 3.26 -6.20
N ASN A 59 -0.56 4.55 -6.40
CA ASN A 59 -1.90 5.09 -6.25
C ASN A 59 -2.90 4.56 -7.30
N PHE A 60 -2.42 4.14 -8.47
CA PHE A 60 -3.26 3.55 -9.51
C PHE A 60 -3.81 2.20 -9.03
N ALA A 61 -2.95 1.30 -8.56
CA ALA A 61 -3.36 0.00 -8.03
C ALA A 61 -4.34 0.16 -6.87
N LEU A 62 -4.07 1.09 -5.94
CA LEU A 62 -4.98 1.38 -4.82
C LEU A 62 -6.36 1.82 -5.32
N ALA A 63 -6.41 2.79 -6.24
CA ALA A 63 -7.67 3.31 -6.78
C ALA A 63 -8.47 2.25 -7.54
N ILE A 64 -7.81 1.44 -8.38
CA ILE A 64 -8.47 0.36 -9.13
C ILE A 64 -9.02 -0.69 -8.16
N CYS A 65 -8.24 -1.11 -7.16
CA CYS A 65 -8.71 -2.02 -6.11
C CYS A 65 -9.93 -1.45 -5.37
N GLU A 66 -9.91 -0.17 -4.99
CA GLU A 66 -11.05 0.44 -4.30
C GLU A 66 -12.32 0.45 -5.15
N ILE A 67 -12.23 0.86 -6.42
CA ILE A 67 -13.37 0.87 -7.35
C ILE A 67 -13.92 -0.53 -7.54
N VAL A 68 -13.06 -1.51 -7.79
CA VAL A 68 -13.46 -2.91 -8.02
C VAL A 68 -14.13 -3.52 -6.81
N ILE A 69 -13.68 -3.18 -5.60
CA ILE A 69 -14.30 -3.69 -4.37
C ILE A 69 -15.63 -2.99 -4.09
N LEU A 70 -15.73 -1.67 -4.30
CA LEU A 70 -16.93 -0.90 -3.95
C LEU A 70 -18.06 -1.03 -4.98
N GLU A 71 -17.71 -0.92 -6.26
CA GLU A 71 -18.68 -0.85 -7.35
C GLU A 71 -18.92 -2.22 -8.01
N ARG A 72 -18.01 -3.17 -7.78
CA ARG A 72 -18.09 -4.56 -8.27
C ARG A 72 -18.39 -4.71 -9.78
N PRO A 73 -17.73 -3.96 -10.69
CA PRO A 73 -17.95 -4.06 -12.13
C PRO A 73 -17.74 -5.47 -12.72
N GLN A 74 -16.97 -6.31 -12.02
CA GLN A 74 -16.70 -7.71 -12.34
C GLN A 74 -17.85 -8.68 -11.99
N SER A 75 -18.90 -8.26 -11.29
CA SER A 75 -19.93 -9.18 -10.78
C SER A 75 -20.73 -9.87 -11.88
N GLY A 76 -20.79 -9.27 -13.08
CA GLY A 76 -21.56 -9.77 -14.22
C GLY A 76 -20.76 -10.53 -15.27
N VAL A 77 -19.43 -10.64 -15.15
CA VAL A 77 -18.61 -11.32 -16.17
C VAL A 77 -18.68 -12.84 -16.04
N SER A 78 -18.64 -13.53 -17.18
CA SER A 78 -18.84 -14.97 -17.32
C SER A 78 -17.58 -15.81 -17.10
N SER A 79 -16.39 -15.22 -17.26
CA SER A 79 -15.10 -15.89 -17.04
C SER A 79 -14.06 -14.96 -16.39
N ASP A 80 -12.98 -15.54 -15.89
CA ASP A 80 -11.92 -14.76 -15.23
C ASP A 80 -11.04 -13.96 -16.21
N ASP A 81 -11.06 -14.34 -17.49
CA ASP A 81 -10.36 -13.65 -18.58
C ASP A 81 -11.25 -12.64 -19.31
N GLU A 82 -12.55 -12.58 -19.01
CA GLU A 82 -13.46 -11.63 -19.64
C GLU A 82 -13.16 -10.19 -19.17
N PRO A 83 -12.78 -9.27 -20.07
CA PRO A 83 -12.46 -7.90 -19.69
C PRO A 83 -13.71 -7.09 -19.37
N PHE A 84 -13.70 -6.37 -18.25
CA PHE A 84 -14.74 -5.40 -17.87
C PHE A 84 -14.15 -3.98 -17.78
N PRO A 85 -14.95 -2.94 -18.07
CA PRO A 85 -14.52 -1.56 -17.92
C PRO A 85 -14.47 -1.16 -16.45
N VAL A 86 -13.51 -0.31 -16.09
CA VAL A 86 -13.49 0.34 -14.77
C VAL A 86 -14.43 1.54 -14.80
N PRO A 87 -15.44 1.66 -13.92
CA PRO A 87 -16.47 2.72 -13.99
C PRO A 87 -15.93 4.15 -14.13
N SER A 88 -14.96 4.54 -13.30
CA SER A 88 -14.33 5.87 -13.37
C SER A 88 -13.33 6.02 -14.54
N PHE A 89 -12.94 4.91 -15.18
CA PHE A 89 -11.95 4.86 -16.26
C PHE A 89 -12.42 3.90 -17.37
N PRO A 90 -13.53 4.17 -18.08
CA PRO A 90 -14.20 3.16 -18.92
C PRO A 90 -13.37 2.68 -20.12
N ARG A 91 -12.30 3.40 -20.48
CA ARG A 91 -11.33 2.97 -21.50
C ARG A 91 -10.35 1.92 -20.99
N LEU A 92 -10.10 1.89 -19.69
CA LEU A 92 -9.30 0.86 -19.04
C LEU A 92 -10.19 -0.38 -18.86
N LYS A 93 -9.79 -1.46 -19.51
CA LYS A 93 -10.41 -2.77 -19.34
C LYS A 93 -9.42 -3.66 -18.61
N ILE A 94 -9.92 -4.35 -17.59
CA ILE A 94 -9.16 -5.27 -16.77
C ILE A 94 -9.94 -6.58 -16.65
N THR A 95 -9.25 -7.64 -16.29
CA THR A 95 -9.86 -8.94 -16.04
C THR A 95 -9.84 -9.26 -14.56
N ARG A 96 -10.50 -10.35 -14.20
CA ARG A 96 -10.47 -10.89 -12.85
C ARG A 96 -9.05 -11.36 -12.48
N ASN A 97 -8.34 -11.96 -13.44
CA ASN A 97 -6.95 -12.41 -13.29
C ASN A 97 -5.92 -11.28 -13.02
N ASP A 98 -6.28 -10.00 -13.15
CA ASP A 98 -5.41 -8.88 -12.77
C ASP A 98 -5.33 -8.66 -11.24
N PHE A 99 -6.06 -9.44 -10.43
CA PHE A 99 -6.12 -9.32 -8.97
C PHE A 99 -5.68 -10.61 -8.25
N GLU A 100 -5.17 -10.49 -7.02
CA GLU A 100 -4.82 -11.66 -6.20
C GLU A 100 -6.08 -12.40 -5.72
N PRO A 101 -6.16 -13.74 -5.87
CA PRO A 101 -7.25 -14.52 -5.29
C PRO A 101 -7.20 -14.53 -3.74
N PRO A 102 -8.35 -14.58 -3.03
CA PRO A 102 -9.70 -14.63 -3.59
C PRO A 102 -10.23 -13.22 -3.89
N PHE A 103 -10.37 -12.91 -5.19
CA PHE A 103 -11.09 -11.72 -5.68
C PHE A 103 -12.36 -12.11 -6.45
N HIS A 104 -12.66 -13.41 -6.57
CA HIS A 104 -13.72 -13.97 -7.42
C HIS A 104 -14.57 -14.96 -6.62
N GLN A 105 -15.43 -14.42 -5.79
CA GLN A 105 -16.72 -14.97 -5.40
C GLN A 105 -17.35 -13.93 -4.48
N GLU A 106 -18.65 -14.04 -4.25
CA GLU A 106 -19.29 -13.30 -3.18
C GLU A 106 -18.40 -13.38 -1.94
N ALA A 107 -18.07 -12.22 -1.36
CA ALA A 107 -17.16 -12.17 -0.23
C ALA A 107 -17.75 -13.04 0.89
N ASP A 108 -17.13 -14.18 1.16
CA ASP A 108 -17.51 -14.98 2.31
C ASP A 108 -17.14 -14.17 3.55
N LEU A 109 -18.13 -13.54 4.18
CA LEU A 109 -17.91 -12.74 5.37
C LEU A 109 -17.37 -13.56 6.56
N LYS A 110 -17.36 -14.89 6.45
CA LYS A 110 -16.76 -15.79 7.43
C LYS A 110 -15.30 -16.12 7.13
N ASP A 111 -14.81 -15.83 5.93
CA ASP A 111 -13.42 -16.03 5.56
C ASP A 111 -12.51 -15.05 6.35
N PRO A 112 -11.48 -15.54 7.07
CA PRO A 112 -10.59 -14.70 7.87
C PRO A 112 -9.87 -13.62 7.08
N HIS A 113 -9.53 -13.89 5.82
CA HIS A 113 -8.87 -12.91 4.96
C HIS A 113 -9.83 -11.77 4.62
N THR A 114 -11.06 -12.10 4.22
CA THR A 114 -12.14 -11.16 3.95
C THR A 114 -12.43 -10.28 5.16
N GLN A 115 -12.57 -10.86 6.36
CA GLN A 115 -12.76 -10.11 7.60
C GLN A 115 -11.61 -9.16 7.89
N PHE A 116 -10.37 -9.63 7.74
CA PHE A 116 -9.17 -8.81 7.92
C PHE A 116 -9.19 -7.60 6.99
N ILE A 117 -9.45 -7.81 5.70
CA ILE A 117 -9.53 -6.72 4.72
C ILE A 117 -10.62 -5.70 5.10
N PHE A 118 -11.82 -6.16 5.50
CA PHE A 118 -12.88 -5.26 5.96
C PHE A 118 -12.46 -4.44 7.19
N GLU A 119 -11.82 -5.07 8.18
CA GLU A 119 -11.30 -4.39 9.37
C GLU A 119 -10.29 -3.31 8.99
N GLN A 120 -9.33 -3.63 8.12
CA GLN A 120 -8.32 -2.67 7.67
C GLN A 120 -8.95 -1.49 6.93
N ARG A 121 -9.93 -1.74 6.05
CA ARG A 121 -10.65 -0.68 5.33
C ARG A 121 -11.44 0.23 6.26
N LEU A 122 -12.08 -0.32 7.30
CA LEU A 122 -12.76 0.48 8.31
C LEU A 122 -11.78 1.35 9.10
N ALA A 123 -10.58 0.84 9.40
CA ALA A 123 -9.53 1.66 10.04
C ALA A 123 -9.02 2.75 9.10
N VAL A 124 -8.87 2.46 7.81
CA VAL A 124 -8.48 3.46 6.79
C VAL A 124 -9.53 4.56 6.67
N SER A 125 -10.83 4.22 6.61
CA SER A 125 -11.90 5.22 6.49
C SER A 125 -12.04 6.13 7.72
N LYS A 126 -11.59 5.66 8.89
CA LYS A 126 -11.51 6.46 10.13
C LYS A 126 -10.20 7.26 10.27
N SER A 127 -9.27 7.12 9.32
CA SER A 127 -8.01 7.86 9.32
C SER A 127 -8.19 9.22 8.65
N HIS A 128 -7.30 10.18 8.95
CA HIS A 128 -7.42 11.56 8.44
C HIS A 128 -7.11 11.69 6.95
N GLY A 129 -6.45 10.69 6.36
CA GLY A 129 -6.17 10.65 4.94
C GLY A 129 -5.12 9.63 4.56
N LEU A 130 -4.84 9.57 3.25
CA LEU A 130 -3.81 8.74 2.66
C LEU A 130 -2.55 9.59 2.41
N HIS A 131 -1.42 9.14 2.90
CA HIS A 131 -0.10 9.67 2.57
C HIS A 131 0.45 8.92 1.35
N LEU A 132 0.71 9.66 0.27
CA LEU A 132 1.26 9.11 -0.97
C LEU A 132 2.79 9.18 -0.97
N ASN A 133 3.43 8.15 -1.51
CA ASN A 133 4.88 7.96 -1.53
C ASN A 133 5.61 8.75 -2.64
N ALA A 134 5.01 9.81 -3.20
CA ALA A 134 5.53 10.50 -4.38
C ALA A 134 6.97 11.03 -4.20
N ARG A 135 7.31 11.54 -3.00
CA ARG A 135 8.68 11.96 -2.69
C ARG A 135 9.65 10.77 -2.70
N MET A 136 9.31 9.68 -2.03
CA MET A 136 10.12 8.47 -2.02
C MET A 136 10.34 7.91 -3.44
N VAL A 137 9.27 7.85 -4.23
CA VAL A 137 9.28 7.34 -5.61
C VAL A 137 10.16 8.19 -6.54
N VAL A 138 10.05 9.51 -6.46
CA VAL A 138 10.77 10.42 -7.38
C VAL A 138 12.17 10.76 -6.88
N GLU A 139 12.30 11.20 -5.63
CA GLU A 139 13.52 11.83 -5.13
C GLU A 139 14.49 10.81 -4.53
N GLU A 140 13.98 9.85 -3.76
CA GLU A 140 14.83 8.89 -3.04
C GLU A 140 15.19 7.69 -3.93
N LEU A 141 14.20 7.11 -4.61
CA LEU A 141 14.39 5.92 -5.44
C LEU A 141 14.73 6.24 -6.89
N GLY A 142 14.35 7.43 -7.38
CA GLY A 142 14.54 7.81 -8.79
C GLY A 142 13.73 6.95 -9.78
N ILE A 143 12.61 6.38 -9.34
CA ILE A 143 11.78 5.45 -10.12
C ILE A 143 10.48 6.08 -10.63
N GLY A 144 10.38 7.42 -10.59
CA GLY A 144 9.23 8.13 -11.10
C GLY A 144 9.57 9.52 -11.61
N LEU A 145 8.68 10.06 -12.43
CA LEU A 145 8.75 11.44 -12.89
C LEU A 145 7.72 12.29 -12.14
N ARG A 146 8.14 13.48 -11.72
CA ARG A 146 7.26 14.43 -11.04
C ARG A 146 6.49 15.27 -12.04
N ILE A 147 5.18 15.38 -11.79
CA ILE A 147 4.29 16.27 -12.51
C ILE A 147 4.14 17.56 -11.70
N MET A 148 4.18 18.71 -12.37
CA MET A 148 4.08 20.03 -11.73
C MET A 148 2.73 20.69 -12.05
N SER A 149 2.25 21.54 -11.15
CA SER A 149 1.12 22.40 -11.47
C SER A 149 1.56 23.56 -12.37
N ARG A 150 0.61 24.34 -12.89
CA ARG A 150 0.85 25.44 -13.83
C ARG A 150 1.89 26.47 -13.35
N ASN A 151 1.99 26.68 -12.03
CA ASN A 151 2.93 27.63 -11.44
C ASN A 151 4.30 27.01 -11.10
N GLY A 152 4.56 25.78 -11.55
CA GLY A 152 5.78 25.04 -11.24
C GLY A 152 5.84 24.45 -9.83
N SER A 153 4.75 24.53 -9.06
CA SER A 153 4.68 23.97 -7.71
C SER A 153 4.32 22.49 -7.73
N VAL A 154 4.79 21.77 -6.72
CA VAL A 154 4.34 20.40 -6.41
C VAL A 154 2.92 20.35 -5.82
N ARG A 155 2.33 21.53 -5.53
CA ARG A 155 0.98 21.68 -5.02
C ARG A 155 0.10 22.40 -6.03
N GLY A 156 -1.18 22.05 -6.03
CA GLY A 156 -2.21 22.67 -6.88
C GLY A 156 -2.67 21.77 -8.02
N ALA A 157 -3.62 22.26 -8.80
CA ALA A 157 -4.19 21.54 -9.92
C ALA A 157 -3.19 21.37 -11.07
N VAL A 158 -3.16 20.18 -11.64
CA VAL A 158 -2.37 19.85 -12.83
C VAL A 158 -3.30 19.88 -14.04
N GLU A 159 -2.83 20.47 -15.13
CA GLU A 159 -3.59 20.54 -16.38
C GLU A 159 -3.30 19.31 -17.26
N SER A 160 -4.30 18.89 -18.04
CA SER A 160 -4.19 17.72 -18.93
C SER A 160 -2.95 17.74 -19.85
N PRO A 161 -2.51 18.88 -20.44
CA PRO A 161 -1.33 18.89 -21.30
C PRO A 161 -0.04 18.50 -20.58
N GLU A 162 0.10 18.88 -19.30
CA GLU A 162 1.29 18.52 -18.52
C GLU A 162 1.27 17.02 -18.19
N VAL A 163 0.11 16.45 -17.88
CA VAL A 163 -0.04 14.99 -17.70
C VAL A 163 0.34 14.25 -18.98
N GLU A 164 -0.16 14.69 -20.13
CA GLU A 164 0.17 14.08 -21.43
C GLU A 164 1.67 14.14 -21.70
N LYS A 165 2.28 15.31 -21.56
CA LYS A 165 3.71 15.52 -21.76
C LYS A 165 4.54 14.59 -20.87
N MET A 166 4.20 14.51 -19.58
CA MET A 166 4.94 13.67 -18.64
C MET A 166 4.72 12.18 -18.88
N ALA A 167 3.53 11.78 -19.32
CA ALA A 167 3.27 10.41 -19.74
C ALA A 167 4.09 10.04 -20.99
N ARG A 168 4.13 10.93 -21.99
CA ARG A 168 4.91 10.72 -23.21
C ARG A 168 6.41 10.65 -22.91
N GLU A 169 6.91 11.54 -22.06
CA GLU A 169 8.28 11.49 -21.55
C GLU A 169 8.59 10.18 -20.82
N LEU A 170 7.69 9.71 -19.96
CA LEU A 170 7.85 8.45 -19.22
C LEU A 170 7.92 7.24 -20.15
N MET A 171 7.22 7.27 -21.29
CA MET A 171 7.11 6.14 -22.21
C MET A 171 8.20 6.14 -23.28
N GLU A 172 8.50 7.32 -23.85
CA GLU A 172 9.30 7.45 -25.07
C GLU A 172 10.57 8.28 -24.85
N GLY A 173 10.63 9.08 -23.77
CA GLY A 173 11.74 10.00 -23.51
C GLY A 173 12.93 9.38 -22.79
N GLU A 174 14.06 10.08 -22.85
CA GLU A 174 15.34 9.67 -22.25
C GLU A 174 15.23 9.56 -20.72
N ARG A 175 14.59 10.53 -20.04
CA ARG A 175 14.36 10.44 -18.59
C ARG A 175 13.46 9.26 -18.24
N GLY A 176 12.46 8.98 -19.07
CA GLY A 176 11.60 7.82 -18.94
C GLY A 176 12.38 6.50 -19.05
N GLU A 177 13.31 6.41 -20.00
CA GLU A 177 14.19 5.25 -20.15
C GLU A 177 15.04 5.01 -18.89
N GLN A 178 15.66 6.07 -18.36
CA GLN A 178 16.44 6.01 -17.12
C GLN A 178 15.59 5.53 -15.94
N VAL A 179 14.37 6.09 -15.79
CA VAL A 179 13.41 5.67 -14.77
C VAL A 179 13.04 4.20 -14.92
N ARG A 180 12.67 3.72 -16.12
CA ARG A 180 12.31 2.31 -16.33
C ARG A 180 13.46 1.35 -16.05
N LYS A 181 14.70 1.74 -16.39
CA LYS A 181 15.90 0.97 -16.02
C LYS A 181 16.05 0.89 -14.50
N LYS A 182 15.86 2.01 -13.79
CA LYS A 182 15.94 2.04 -12.33
C LYS A 182 14.83 1.24 -11.66
N VAL A 183 13.60 1.30 -12.18
CA VAL A 183 12.47 0.46 -11.75
C VAL A 183 12.84 -1.02 -11.81
N LYS A 184 13.44 -1.47 -12.92
CA LYS A 184 13.88 -2.86 -13.08
C LYS A 184 14.94 -3.25 -12.04
N GLU A 185 15.97 -2.43 -11.87
CA GLU A 185 17.02 -2.65 -10.87
C GLU A 185 16.47 -2.73 -9.44
N VAL A 186 15.64 -1.76 -9.05
CA VAL A 186 15.02 -1.72 -7.72
C VAL A 186 14.09 -2.92 -7.51
N GLY A 187 13.34 -3.33 -8.55
CA GLY A 187 12.51 -4.53 -8.52
C GLY A 187 13.31 -5.81 -8.33
N GLU A 188 14.41 -5.98 -9.06
CA GLU A 188 15.33 -7.11 -8.91
C GLU A 188 15.95 -7.15 -7.50
N ASN A 189 16.35 -6.00 -6.97
CA ASN A 189 16.87 -5.88 -5.60
C ASN A 189 15.81 -6.23 -4.55
N ALA A 190 14.58 -5.75 -4.70
CA ALA A 190 13.48 -6.06 -3.80
C ALA A 190 13.15 -7.57 -3.81
N CYS A 191 13.05 -8.18 -4.99
CA CYS A 191 12.89 -9.62 -5.13
C CYS A 191 14.07 -10.38 -4.49
N GLY A 192 15.29 -9.90 -4.71
CA GLY A 192 16.51 -10.47 -4.15
C GLY A 192 16.62 -10.36 -2.62
N ALA A 193 16.01 -9.34 -2.03
CA ALA A 193 15.93 -9.15 -0.59
C ALA A 193 14.89 -10.06 0.07
N MET A 194 13.80 -10.36 -0.63
CA MET A 194 12.69 -11.16 -0.11
C MET A 194 12.81 -12.66 -0.30
N ARG A 195 13.61 -13.14 -1.26
CA ARG A 195 13.86 -14.58 -1.46
C ARG A 195 14.52 -15.22 -0.24
N GLU A 196 14.48 -16.55 -0.20
CA GLU A 196 15.18 -17.33 0.83
C GLU A 196 16.67 -16.96 0.90
N GLY A 197 17.15 -16.74 2.12
CA GLY A 197 18.50 -16.23 2.38
C GLY A 197 18.73 -14.76 1.99
N GLY A 198 17.73 -14.02 1.51
CA GLY A 198 17.80 -12.58 1.21
C GLY A 198 17.84 -11.69 2.46
N SER A 199 18.21 -10.42 2.32
CA SER A 199 18.41 -9.51 3.46
C SER A 199 17.15 -9.26 4.30
N SER A 200 16.00 -9.05 3.67
CA SER A 200 14.72 -8.88 4.39
C SER A 200 14.31 -10.17 5.10
N ARG A 201 14.49 -11.32 4.43
CA ARG A 201 14.20 -12.63 5.03
C ARG A 201 15.05 -12.87 6.27
N ARG A 202 16.37 -12.67 6.16
CA ARG A 202 17.31 -12.77 7.31
C ARG A 202 16.96 -11.81 8.44
N THR A 203 16.51 -10.60 8.13
CA THR A 203 16.13 -9.61 9.16
C THR A 203 14.91 -10.07 9.95
N ILE A 204 13.91 -10.64 9.26
CA ILE A 204 12.76 -11.25 9.94
C ILE A 204 13.21 -12.45 10.78
N ASP A 205 14.10 -13.30 10.28
CA ASP A 205 14.60 -14.45 11.03
C ASP A 205 15.35 -14.01 12.30
N MET A 206 16.17 -12.95 12.22
CA MET A 206 16.84 -12.34 13.38
C MET A 206 15.84 -11.81 14.39
N LEU A 207 14.81 -11.08 13.94
CA LEU A 207 13.75 -10.57 14.83
C LEU A 207 13.02 -11.72 15.53
N ILE A 208 12.65 -12.78 14.79
CA ILE A 208 11.99 -13.96 15.36
C ILE A 208 12.89 -14.63 16.41
N HIS A 209 14.19 -14.79 16.10
CA HIS A 209 15.15 -15.39 17.02
C HIS A 209 15.31 -14.56 18.30
N GLU A 210 15.43 -13.24 18.18
CA GLU A 210 15.56 -12.32 19.32
C GLU A 210 14.32 -12.39 20.22
N VAL A 211 13.12 -12.25 19.63
CA VAL A 211 11.85 -12.30 20.38
C VAL A 211 11.60 -13.67 21.01
N SER A 212 11.93 -14.77 20.31
CA SER A 212 11.77 -16.13 20.83
C SER A 212 12.82 -16.46 21.91
N GLY A 213 14.00 -15.84 21.85
CA GLY A 213 15.05 -15.98 22.85
C GLY A 213 14.64 -15.45 24.23
N PHE A 214 13.82 -14.40 24.27
CA PHE A 214 13.27 -13.85 25.52
C PHE A 214 12.29 -14.80 26.23
N SER A 215 11.69 -15.76 25.52
CA SER A 215 10.71 -16.69 26.11
C SER A 215 11.33 -17.75 27.03
N LYS A 216 12.67 -17.82 27.14
CA LYS A 216 13.39 -18.81 27.97
C LYS A 216 13.96 -18.22 29.28
N SER A 217 13.63 -16.97 29.62
CA SER A 217 14.24 -16.24 30.74
C SER A 217 13.25 -15.68 31.76
N THR A 218 12.15 -16.40 32.01
CA THR A 218 11.21 -16.19 33.13
C THR A 218 10.71 -17.54 33.59
#